data_AF-A0A3D0M5U0-F1
#
_entry.id   AF-A0A3D0M5U0-F1
#
_cell.length_a   1.000
_cell.length_b   1.000
_cell.length_c   1.000
_cell.angle_alpha   90.00
_cell.angle_beta   90.00
_cell.angle_gamma   90.00
#
_symmetry.space_group_name_H-M   'P 1'
#
loop_
_entity.id
_entity.type
_entity.pdbx_description
1 polymer ?
#
loop_
_entity_poly.entity_id
_entity_poly.type
_entity_poly.pdbx_seq_one_letter_code
_entity_poly.pdbx_strand_id
1 'polypeptide(L)' 'MNQPSNHWPQLAIAIIPFQEYGETFPIAEALKKGTLFPALYQPYEPGKRWDNL' A
#
# COMPACT_ATOMS: atom_id res chain seq x y z
N MET A 1 -10.44 43.27 -22.86
CA MET A 1 -9.83 41.91 -22.95
C MET A 1 -9.78 41.34 -21.54
N ASN A 2 -10.66 40.40 -21.19
CA ASN A 2 -10.53 39.63 -19.94
C ASN A 2 -9.65 38.41 -20.26
N GLN A 3 -8.39 38.42 -19.85
CA GLN A 3 -7.59 37.20 -19.84
C GLN A 3 -7.94 36.41 -18.57
N PRO A 4 -8.45 35.17 -18.67
CA PRO A 4 -8.61 34.33 -17.49
C PRO A 4 -7.21 34.08 -16.93
N SER A 5 -6.98 34.51 -15.69
CA SER A 5 -5.72 34.29 -15.02
C SER A 5 -5.48 32.78 -14.92
N ASN A 6 -4.43 32.27 -15.54
CA ASN A 6 -4.14 30.85 -15.67
C ASN A 6 -3.61 30.23 -14.35
N HIS A 7 -4.26 30.53 -13.23
CA HIS A 7 -3.86 30.06 -11.91
C HIS A 7 -4.59 28.76 -11.59
N TRP A 8 -4.08 27.66 -12.13
CA TRP A 8 -4.44 26.34 -11.63
C TRP A 8 -4.07 26.27 -10.14
N PRO A 9 -4.94 25.75 -9.26
CA PRO A 9 -4.58 25.57 -7.87
C PRO A 9 -3.38 24.65 -7.79
N GLN A 10 -2.40 25.02 -6.96
CA GLN A 10 -1.19 24.22 -6.79
C GLN A 10 -1.59 22.89 -6.13
N LEU A 11 -1.26 21.78 -6.78
CA LEU A 11 -1.56 20.44 -6.27
C LEU A 11 -0.75 20.17 -4.99
N ALA A 12 -1.38 19.48 -4.04
CA ALA A 12 -0.69 19.01 -2.85
C ALA A 12 0.42 18.03 -3.23
N ILE A 13 1.62 18.22 -2.66
CA ILE A 13 2.75 17.31 -2.83
C ILE A 13 2.76 16.34 -1.66
N ALA A 14 2.67 15.04 -1.95
CA ALA A 14 2.91 13.98 -0.96
C ALA A 14 4.35 13.47 -1.12
N ILE A 15 5.13 13.53 -0.05
CA ILE A 15 6.46 12.93 0.01
C ILE A 15 6.30 11.54 0.61
N ILE A 16 6.66 10.51 -0.16
CA ILE A 16 6.69 9.13 0.32
C ILE A 16 8.17 8.76 0.50
N PRO A 17 8.67 8.67 1.75
CA PRO A 17 10.04 8.23 1.97
C PRO A 17 10.19 6.76 1.57
N PHE A 18 11.41 6.38 1.18
CA PHE A 18 11.73 4.96 1.04
C PHE A 18 11.57 4.28 2.39
N GLN A 19 10.64 3.34 2.45
CA GLN A 19 10.40 2.55 3.65
C GLN A 19 11.17 1.24 3.52
N GLU A 20 12.20 1.08 4.35
CA GLU A 20 12.92 -0.18 4.45
C GLU A 20 12.10 -1.17 5.26
N TYR A 21 12.01 -2.41 4.76
CA TYR A 21 11.45 -3.49 5.56
C TYR A 21 12.39 -3.78 6.73
N GLY A 22 11.83 -3.81 7.94
CA GLY A 22 12.52 -4.33 9.11
C GLY A 22 12.66 -5.85 9.04
N GLU A 23 12.93 -6.46 10.20
CA GLU A 23 13.04 -7.91 10.32
C GLU A 23 11.74 -8.62 9.87
N THR A 24 11.88 -9.64 9.01
CA THR A 24 10.77 -10.46 8.54
C THR A 24 10.70 -11.77 9.30
N PHE A 25 9.52 -12.14 9.79
CA PHE A 25 9.32 -13.37 10.55
C PHE A 25 8.59 -14.43 9.72
N PRO A 26 8.89 -15.73 9.93
CA PRO A 26 8.02 -16.81 9.47
C PRO A 26 6.61 -16.66 10.04
N ILE A 27 5.60 -17.17 9.32
CA ILE A 27 4.17 -17.00 9.68
C ILE A 27 3.88 -17.37 11.14
N ALA A 28 4.40 -18.52 11.60
CA ALA A 28 4.15 -18.99 12.96
C ALA A 28 4.69 -18.02 14.03
N GLU A 29 5.88 -17.44 13.80
CA GLU A 29 6.48 -16.47 14.69
C GLU A 29 5.77 -15.11 14.62
N ALA A 30 5.37 -14.69 13.42
CA ALA A 30 4.62 -13.45 13.22
C ALA A 30 3.27 -13.47 13.94
N LEU A 31 2.57 -14.61 13.90
CA LEU A 31 1.34 -14.83 14.66
C LEU A 31 1.58 -14.77 16.18
N LYS A 32 2.64 -15.45 16.67
CA LYS A 32 2.99 -15.46 18.10
C LYS A 32 3.37 -14.07 18.61
N LYS A 33 4.09 -13.28 17.81
CA LYS A 33 4.51 -11.91 18.15
C LYS A 33 3.41 -10.87 17.96
N GLY A 34 2.31 -11.22 17.28
CA GLY A 34 1.23 -10.29 16.96
C GLY A 34 1.57 -9.30 15.84
N THR A 35 2.60 -9.59 15.03
CA THR A 35 2.95 -8.77 13.85
C THR A 35 2.17 -9.19 12.61
N LEU A 36 1.52 -10.35 12.64
CA LEU A 36 0.57 -10.80 11.63
C LEU A 36 -0.84 -10.90 12.22
N PHE A 37 -1.78 -10.16 11.65
CA PHE A 37 -3.19 -10.22 12.02
C PHE A 37 -3.90 -11.30 11.20
N PRO A 38 -4.48 -12.35 11.82
CA PRO A 38 -5.16 -13.41 11.08
C PRO A 38 -6.28 -12.92 10.17
N ALA A 39 -7.01 -11.88 10.59
CA ALA A 39 -8.08 -11.28 9.81
C ALA A 39 -7.60 -10.57 8.52
N LEU A 40 -6.30 -10.23 8.45
CA LEU A 40 -5.67 -9.58 7.29
C LEU A 40 -4.77 -10.55 6.51
N TYR A 41 -4.66 -11.80 6.95
CA TYR A 41 -3.85 -12.79 6.27
C TYR A 41 -4.58 -13.33 5.04
N GLN A 42 -4.19 -12.85 3.87
CA GLN A 42 -4.66 -13.34 2.59
C GLN A 42 -3.46 -13.87 1.79
N PRO A 43 -3.18 -15.18 1.81
CA PRO A 43 -2.05 -15.74 1.08
C PRO A 43 -2.22 -15.53 -0.43
N TYR A 44 -1.13 -15.16 -1.10
CA TYR A 44 -1.10 -15.11 -2.55
C TYR A 44 -1.20 -16.53 -3.12
N GLU A 45 -2.22 -16.78 -3.95
CA GLU A 45 -2.41 -18.05 -4.64
C GLU A 45 -1.95 -17.92 -6.10
N PRO A 46 -0.70 -18.30 -6.43
CA PRO A 46 -0.22 -18.24 -7.82
C PRO A 46 -1.07 -19.16 -8.70
N GLY A 47 -1.71 -18.59 -9.72
CA GLY A 47 -2.61 -19.31 -10.64
C GLY A 47 -4.09 -19.00 -10.48
N LYS A 48 -4.50 -18.25 -9.44
CA LYS A 48 -5.82 -17.60 -9.44
C LYS A 48 -5.80 -16.46 -10.45
N ARG A 49 -6.28 -16.75 -11.66
CA ARG A 49 -6.51 -15.75 -12.70
C ARG A 49 -7.68 -14.87 -12.24
N TRP A 50 -7.52 -13.54 -12.35
CA TRP A 50 -8.50 -12.54 -11.91
C TRP A 50 -9.70 -12.45 -12.86
N ASP A 51 -10.26 -13.57 -13.28
CA ASP A 51 -11.26 -13.64 -14.35
C ASP A 51 -12.69 -13.33 -13.86
N ASN A 52 -12.89 -13.00 -12.58
CA ASN A 52 -14.20 -12.77 -11.97
C ASN A 52 -14.23 -11.52 -11.07
N LEU A 53 -13.74 -10.37 -11.57
CA LEU A 53 -14.01 -9.05 -10.98
C LEU A 53 -14.75 -8.17 -11.99
#